data_AF-A0A7S9C9I7-F1
#
_entry.id   AF-A0A7S9C9I7-F1
#
_cell.length_a   1.000
_cell.length_b   1.000
_cell.length_c   1.000
_cell.angle_alpha   90.00
_cell.angle_beta   90.00
_cell.angle_gamma   90.00
#
_symmetry.space_group_name_H-M   'P 1'
#
loop_
_entity.id
_entity.type
_entity.pdbx_description
1 polymer ?
#
loop_
_entity_poly.entity_id
_entity_poly.type
_entity_poly.pdbx_seq_one_letter_code
_entity_poly.pdbx_strand_id
1 'polypeptide(L)'
;MLADFQQALADLVASPPLCNEVRADAACLARRYRLDAREQRRLVAIARHAGMQAACSVYRMNRITPLMMNLRATLRALGERLPATLTRYWTEHASGHTHFYLESDRFCAWLAPQLAADDPAADLLAREWEVVQQALAASLTEAGSPQ
;
A
#
# COMPACT_ATOMS: atom_id res chain seq x y z
N MET A 1 13.52 -6.29 20.98
CA MET A 1 12.81 -7.57 20.68
C MET A 1 12.72 -7.63 19.16
N LEU A 2 13.10 -8.73 18.52
CA LEU A 2 13.25 -8.80 17.05
C LEU A 2 12.00 -8.32 16.28
N ALA A 3 10.82 -8.53 16.85
CA ALA A 3 9.54 -8.10 16.26
C ALA A 3 9.47 -6.59 15.99
N ASP A 4 9.88 -5.73 16.94
CA ASP A 4 9.80 -4.28 16.76
C ASP A 4 10.79 -3.75 15.73
N PHE A 5 11.98 -4.37 15.65
CA PHE A 5 12.94 -4.06 14.59
C PHE A 5 12.41 -4.45 13.21
N GLN A 6 11.81 -5.65 13.08
CA GLN A 6 11.24 -6.14 11.83
C GLN A 6 10.05 -5.30 11.38
N GLN A 7 9.17 -4.93 12.31
CA GLN A 7 8.03 -4.06 12.04
C GLN A 7 8.50 -2.68 11.59
N ALA A 8 9.45 -2.06 12.31
CA ALA A 8 10.00 -0.76 11.93
C ALA A 8 10.66 -0.78 10.53
N LEU A 9 11.35 -1.87 10.18
CA LEU A 9 11.93 -2.03 8.85
C LEU A 9 10.84 -2.16 7.77
N ALA A 10 9.79 -2.95 8.02
CA ALA A 10 8.68 -3.11 7.10
C ALA A 10 7.96 -1.77 6.88
N ASP A 11 7.71 -1.01 7.94
CA ASP A 11 7.07 0.31 7.87
C ASP A 11 7.94 1.32 7.11
N LEU A 12 9.26 1.27 7.26
CA LEU A 12 10.18 2.11 6.48
C LEU A 12 10.10 1.80 4.98
N VAL A 13 10.09 0.52 4.60
CA VAL A 13 9.94 0.10 3.19
C VAL A 13 8.59 0.52 2.64
N ALA A 14 7.52 0.46 3.45
CA ALA A 14 6.18 0.83 3.03
C ALA A 14 5.94 2.35 2.97
N SER A 15 6.78 3.16 3.64
CA SER A 15 6.52 4.59 3.86
C SER A 15 7.73 5.50 3.63
N PRO A 16 7.84 6.10 2.43
CA PRO A 16 8.79 7.20 2.19
C PRO A 16 8.64 8.39 3.16
N PRO A 17 7.42 8.81 3.57
CA PRO A 17 7.28 9.82 4.61
C PRO A 17 7.97 9.43 5.92
N LEU A 18 7.81 8.18 6.39
CA LEU A 18 8.50 7.70 7.59
C LEU A 18 10.02 7.71 7.40
N CYS A 19 10.51 7.29 6.22
CA CYS A 19 11.94 7.39 5.91
C CYS A 19 12.45 8.84 6.00
N ASN A 20 11.70 9.82 5.50
CA ASN A 20 12.06 11.23 5.58
C ASN A 20 12.04 11.74 7.02
N GLU A 21 11.04 11.33 7.80
CA GLU A 21 10.97 11.68 9.22
C GLU A 21 12.15 11.12 10.00
N VAL A 22 12.53 9.85 9.79
CA VAL A 22 13.72 9.26 10.42
C VAL A 22 15.01 9.97 10.02
N ARG A 23 15.11 10.45 8.78
CA ARG A 23 16.28 11.22 8.32
C ARG A 23 16.41 12.54 9.06
N ALA A 24 15.29 13.23 9.26
CA ALA A 24 15.20 14.53 9.93
C ALA A 24 15.30 14.41 11.47
N ASP A 25 14.60 13.45 12.06
CA ASP A 25 14.56 13.17 13.49
C ASP A 25 14.59 11.65 13.75
N ALA A 26 15.78 11.14 14.09
CA ALA A 26 15.97 9.73 14.43
C ALA A 26 15.25 9.31 15.73
N ALA A 27 14.87 10.25 16.60
CA ALA A 27 14.15 9.95 17.84
C ALA A 27 12.70 9.50 17.58
N CYS A 28 12.17 9.74 16.38
CA CYS A 28 10.83 9.29 16.01
C CYS A 28 10.66 7.77 16.06
N LEU A 29 11.74 7.01 15.84
CA LEU A 29 11.72 5.54 15.97
C LEU A 29 11.45 5.11 17.41
N ALA A 30 12.08 5.75 18.39
CA ALA A 30 11.90 5.42 19.81
C ALA A 30 10.50 5.76 20.33
N ARG A 31 9.79 6.70 19.67
CA ARG A 31 8.39 7.02 19.97
C ARG A 31 7.41 5.97 19.46
N ARG A 32 7.81 5.18 18.46
CA ARG A 32 6.95 4.22 17.74
C ARG A 32 7.24 2.76 18.07
N TYR A 33 8.48 2.44 18.39
CA TYR A 33 8.96 1.06 18.52
C TYR A 33 9.86 0.91 19.76
N ARG A 34 9.86 -0.26 20.40
CA ARG A 34 10.78 -0.57 21.51
C ARG A 34 12.07 -1.14 20.95
N LEU A 35 12.98 -0.24 20.62
CA LEU A 35 14.28 -0.54 20.02
C LEU A 35 15.41 -0.32 21.01
N ASP A 36 16.42 -1.19 20.97
CA ASP A 36 17.69 -0.89 21.61
C ASP A 36 18.53 0.10 20.78
N ALA A 37 19.62 0.60 21.38
CA ALA A 37 20.47 1.59 20.72
C ALA A 37 21.13 1.07 19.43
N ARG A 38 21.38 -0.25 19.33
CA ARG A 38 21.96 -0.87 18.13
C ARG A 38 20.92 -0.99 17.03
N GLU A 39 19.72 -1.43 17.34
CA GLU A 39 18.56 -1.52 16.45
C GLU A 39 18.21 -0.16 15.86
N GLN A 40 18.12 0.88 16.71
CA GLN A 40 17.84 2.25 16.27
C GLN A 40 18.92 2.76 15.30
N ARG A 41 20.21 2.61 15.64
CA ARG A 41 21.32 3.01 14.74
C ARG A 41 21.25 2.32 13.38
N ARG A 42 20.90 1.03 13.35
CA ARG A 42 20.75 0.27 12.10
C ARG A 42 19.60 0.77 11.26
N LEU A 43 18.42 1.01 11.85
CA LEU A 43 17.25 1.52 11.11
C LEU A 43 17.51 2.91 10.53
N VAL A 44 18.18 3.79 11.28
CA VAL A 44 18.59 5.12 10.78
C VAL A 44 19.54 5.00 9.58
N ALA A 45 20.54 4.12 9.67
CA ALA A 45 21.47 3.88 8.57
C ALA A 45 20.74 3.32 7.33
N ILE A 46 19.83 2.37 7.53
CA ILE A 46 19.01 1.79 6.46
C ILE A 46 18.12 2.87 5.81
N ALA A 47 17.41 3.68 6.61
CA ALA A 47 16.56 4.76 6.10
C ALA A 47 17.35 5.79 5.27
N ARG A 48 18.61 6.03 5.59
CA ARG A 48 19.51 6.93 4.84
C ARG A 48 20.16 6.31 3.63
N HIS A 49 20.16 4.98 3.51
CA HIS A 49 20.79 4.27 2.40
C HIS A 49 20.04 4.49 1.09
N ALA A 50 20.76 4.69 -0.02
CA ALA A 50 20.15 4.90 -1.34
C ALA A 50 19.23 3.74 -1.77
N GLY A 51 19.58 2.51 -1.38
CA GLY A 51 18.75 1.32 -1.62
C GLY A 51 17.36 1.38 -0.99
N MET A 52 17.15 2.16 0.07
CA MET A 52 15.82 2.32 0.67
C MET A 52 14.85 3.09 -0.25
N GLN A 53 15.35 4.07 -1.01
CA GLN A 53 14.53 4.77 -2.01
C GLN A 53 14.03 3.77 -3.08
N ALA A 54 14.91 2.89 -3.55
CA ALA A 54 14.55 1.85 -4.51
C ALA A 54 13.53 0.86 -3.91
N ALA A 55 13.73 0.42 -2.66
CA ALA A 55 12.81 -0.48 -1.97
C ALA A 55 11.40 0.12 -1.84
N CYS A 56 11.31 1.40 -1.47
CA CYS A 56 10.04 2.12 -1.40
C CYS A 56 9.35 2.23 -2.78
N SER A 57 10.11 2.51 -3.83
CA SER A 57 9.58 2.57 -5.20
C SER A 57 9.04 1.22 -5.65
N VAL A 58 9.79 0.14 -5.43
CA VAL A 58 9.33 -1.24 -5.73
C VAL A 58 8.08 -1.58 -4.94
N TYR A 59 8.03 -1.24 -3.65
CA TYR A 59 6.85 -1.45 -2.83
C TYR A 59 5.60 -0.75 -3.40
N ARG A 60 5.71 0.53 -3.77
CA ARG A 60 4.61 1.28 -4.39
C ARG A 60 4.22 0.73 -5.76
N MET A 61 5.19 0.33 -6.58
CA MET A 61 4.93 -0.32 -7.88
C MET A 61 4.14 -1.61 -7.69
N ASN A 62 4.51 -2.43 -6.70
CA ASN A 62 3.80 -3.67 -6.40
C ASN A 62 2.34 -3.41 -5.98
N ARG A 63 2.06 -2.27 -5.33
CA ARG A 63 0.70 -1.88 -4.92
C ARG A 63 -0.13 -1.22 -6.02
N ILE A 64 0.49 -0.44 -6.91
CA ILE A 64 -0.26 0.23 -7.98
C ILE A 64 -0.53 -0.71 -9.18
N THR A 65 0.37 -1.66 -9.44
CA THR A 65 0.23 -2.63 -10.54
C THR A 65 -1.12 -3.37 -10.52
N PRO A 66 -1.60 -3.94 -9.40
CA PRO A 66 -2.92 -4.55 -9.35
C PRO A 66 -4.06 -3.60 -9.71
N LEU A 67 -3.99 -2.36 -9.22
CA LEU A 67 -5.00 -1.35 -9.56
C LEU A 67 -4.96 -1.02 -11.06
N MET A 68 -3.77 -0.89 -11.64
CA MET A 68 -3.60 -0.62 -13.08
C MET A 68 -3.99 -1.79 -13.98
N MET A 69 -4.02 -3.01 -13.47
CA MET A 69 -4.46 -4.17 -14.25
C MET A 69 -5.98 -4.34 -14.18
N ASN A 70 -6.58 -4.07 -13.03
CA ASN A 70 -7.98 -4.39 -12.78
C ASN A 70 -8.94 -3.18 -12.88
N LEU A 71 -8.46 -1.95 -12.65
CA LEU A 71 -9.29 -0.75 -12.44
C LEU A 71 -8.97 0.37 -13.43
N ARG A 72 -8.57 0.03 -14.66
CA ARG A 72 -8.01 0.99 -15.63
C ARG A 72 -8.96 2.16 -15.93
N ALA A 73 -10.25 1.88 -16.08
CA ALA A 73 -11.23 2.91 -16.41
C ALA A 73 -11.44 3.84 -15.22
N THR A 74 -11.57 3.28 -14.01
CA THR A 74 -11.69 4.05 -12.77
C THR A 74 -10.48 4.96 -12.55
N LEU A 75 -9.25 4.42 -12.67
CA LEU A 75 -8.03 5.21 -12.47
C LEU A 75 -7.91 6.34 -13.50
N ARG A 76 -8.34 6.13 -14.75
CA ARG A 76 -8.39 7.18 -15.77
C ARG A 76 -9.44 8.25 -15.43
N ALA A 77 -10.62 7.85 -14.96
CA ALA A 77 -11.69 8.78 -14.58
C ALA A 77 -11.32 9.63 -13.36
N LEU A 78 -10.53 9.10 -12.42
CA LEU A 78 -9.97 9.89 -11.31
C LEU A 78 -9.03 11.00 -11.80
N GLY A 79 -8.36 10.82 -12.95
CA GLY A 79 -7.53 11.83 -13.60
C GLY A 79 -6.54 12.50 -12.63
N GLU A 80 -6.61 13.82 -12.51
CA GLU A 80 -5.72 14.63 -11.66
C GLU A 80 -5.85 14.32 -10.16
N ARG A 81 -6.98 13.74 -9.71
CA ARG A 81 -7.18 13.33 -8.31
C ARG A 81 -6.44 12.05 -7.96
N LEU A 82 -5.99 11.28 -8.96
CA LEU A 82 -5.40 9.96 -8.74
C LEU A 82 -4.21 9.97 -7.77
N PRO A 83 -3.18 10.85 -7.90
CA PRO A 83 -2.04 10.84 -7.00
C PRO A 83 -2.42 11.10 -5.53
N ALA A 84 -3.33 12.06 -5.30
CA ALA A 84 -3.82 12.37 -3.96
C ALA A 84 -4.66 11.21 -3.38
N THR A 85 -5.48 10.59 -4.22
CA THR A 85 -6.32 9.44 -3.86
C THR A 85 -5.46 8.24 -3.44
N LEU A 86 -4.45 7.89 -4.23
CA LEU A 86 -3.51 6.80 -3.91
C LEU A 86 -2.70 7.09 -2.65
N THR A 87 -2.26 8.33 -2.48
CA THR A 87 -1.53 8.74 -1.28
C THR A 87 -2.39 8.59 -0.03
N ARG A 88 -3.66 9.02 -0.09
CA ARG A 88 -4.60 8.87 1.02
C ARG A 88 -4.86 7.39 1.33
N TYR A 89 -5.18 6.60 0.32
CA TYR A 89 -5.38 5.15 0.45
C TYR A 89 -4.17 4.46 1.10
N TRP A 90 -2.96 4.71 0.61
CA TRP A 90 -1.76 4.08 1.16
C TRP A 90 -1.39 4.57 2.56
N THR A 91 -1.82 5.77 2.96
CA THR A 91 -1.63 6.27 4.32
C THR A 91 -2.57 5.59 5.30
N GLU A 92 -3.84 5.43 4.93
CA GLU A 92 -4.86 4.74 5.75
C GLU A 92 -4.68 3.21 5.76
N HIS A 93 -4.10 2.68 4.69
CA HIS A 93 -3.80 1.26 4.52
C HIS A 93 -2.30 1.07 4.20
N ALA A 94 -1.46 1.32 5.21
CA ALA A 94 0.01 1.27 5.08
C ALA A 94 0.52 -0.09 4.56
N SER A 95 -0.12 -1.18 4.97
CA SER A 95 0.19 -2.53 4.52
C SER A 95 -0.60 -2.90 3.25
N GLY A 96 0.13 -3.10 2.15
CA GLY A 96 -0.38 -3.78 0.97
C GLY A 96 -0.43 -5.30 1.14
N HIS A 97 -1.12 -5.97 0.23
CA HIS A 97 -1.12 -7.44 0.14
C HIS A 97 -0.37 -7.96 -1.08
N THR A 98 0.22 -9.14 -0.94
CA THR A 98 0.79 -9.90 -2.05
C THR A 98 -0.29 -10.49 -2.96
N HIS A 99 -1.51 -10.71 -2.44
CA HIS A 99 -2.62 -11.21 -3.24
C HIS A 99 -3.19 -10.10 -4.13
N PHE A 100 -2.97 -10.24 -5.43
CA PHE A 100 -3.20 -9.20 -6.44
C PHE A 100 -4.64 -8.67 -6.47
N TYR A 101 -5.64 -9.56 -6.44
CA TYR A 101 -7.04 -9.17 -6.41
C TYR A 101 -7.48 -8.61 -5.05
N LEU A 102 -6.80 -8.97 -3.97
CA LEU A 102 -7.16 -8.49 -2.63
C LEU A 102 -6.79 -7.01 -2.46
N GLU A 103 -5.65 -6.58 -3.01
CA GLU A 103 -5.28 -5.16 -3.03
C GLU A 103 -6.28 -4.33 -3.84
N SER A 104 -6.75 -4.88 -4.97
CA SER A 104 -7.74 -4.22 -5.84
C SER A 104 -9.10 -4.12 -5.15
N ASP A 105 -9.56 -5.21 -4.53
CA ASP A 105 -10.81 -5.27 -3.78
C ASP A 105 -10.82 -4.26 -2.61
N ARG A 106 -9.76 -4.25 -1.80
CA ARG A 106 -9.60 -3.29 -0.69
C ARG A 106 -9.65 -1.84 -1.18
N PHE A 107 -8.97 -1.54 -2.28
CA PHE A 107 -8.99 -0.19 -2.86
C PHE A 107 -10.41 0.19 -3.31
N CYS A 108 -11.16 -0.73 -3.94
CA CYS A 108 -12.53 -0.47 -4.37
C CYS A 108 -13.46 -0.24 -3.18
N ALA A 109 -13.40 -1.12 -2.18
CA ALA A 109 -14.18 -1.00 -0.94
C ALA A 109 -13.91 0.32 -0.22
N TRP A 110 -12.65 0.76 -0.23
CA TRP A 110 -12.26 2.03 0.34
C TRP A 110 -12.76 3.22 -0.50
N LEU A 111 -12.61 3.18 -1.83
CA LEU A 111 -12.93 4.30 -2.71
C LEU A 111 -14.44 4.52 -2.88
N ALA A 112 -15.23 3.44 -2.97
CA ALA A 112 -16.67 3.49 -3.26
C ALA A 112 -17.48 4.46 -2.39
N PRO A 113 -17.37 4.45 -1.04
CA PRO A 113 -18.13 5.38 -0.20
C PRO A 113 -17.68 6.85 -0.30
N GLN A 114 -16.55 7.12 -0.97
CA GLN A 114 -15.96 8.46 -1.10
C GLN A 114 -16.30 9.12 -2.43
N LEU A 115 -16.90 8.38 -3.37
CA LEU A 115 -17.33 8.92 -4.66
C LEU A 115 -18.76 9.45 -4.54
N ALA A 116 -19.01 10.62 -5.11
CA ALA A 116 -20.37 11.13 -5.27
C ALA A 116 -21.10 10.32 -6.35
N ALA A 117 -22.44 10.30 -6.28
CA ALA A 117 -23.24 9.54 -7.24
C ALA A 117 -23.12 10.05 -8.69
N ASP A 118 -22.77 11.33 -8.87
CA ASP A 118 -22.52 11.96 -10.17
C ASP A 118 -21.04 11.93 -10.59
N ASP A 119 -20.15 11.33 -9.78
CA ASP A 119 -18.75 11.17 -10.14
C ASP A 119 -18.62 10.10 -11.25
N PRO A 120 -18.03 10.42 -12.42
CA PRO A 120 -17.89 9.46 -13.51
C PRO A 120 -17.09 8.21 -13.13
N ALA A 121 -16.26 8.28 -12.08
CA ALA A 121 -15.56 7.11 -11.55
C ALA A 121 -16.47 6.13 -10.81
N ALA A 122 -17.66 6.54 -10.34
CA ALA A 122 -18.54 5.70 -9.50
C ALA A 122 -19.07 4.48 -10.28
N ASP A 123 -19.65 4.71 -11.46
CA ASP A 123 -20.18 3.65 -12.32
C ASP A 123 -19.08 2.72 -12.84
N LEU A 124 -17.92 3.30 -13.18
CA LEU A 124 -16.76 2.54 -13.63
C LEU A 124 -16.22 1.64 -12.53
N LEU A 125 -16.10 2.19 -11.32
CA LEU A 125 -15.65 1.46 -10.14
C LEU A 125 -16.58 0.30 -9.84
N ALA A 126 -17.91 0.51 -9.86
CA ALA A 126 -18.87 -0.55 -9.59
C ALA A 126 -18.71 -1.74 -10.55
N ARG A 127 -18.57 -1.47 -11.85
CA ARG A 127 -18.39 -2.51 -12.88
C ARG A 127 -17.05 -3.24 -12.76
N GLU A 128 -15.95 -2.50 -12.61
CA GLU A 128 -14.62 -3.10 -12.48
C GLU A 128 -14.48 -3.87 -11.16
N TRP A 129 -15.11 -3.40 -10.08
CA TRP A 129 -15.09 -4.07 -8.77
C TRP A 129 -15.83 -5.39 -8.79
N GLU A 130 -16.97 -5.49 -9.49
CA GLU A 130 -17.67 -6.77 -9.66
C GLU A 130 -16.75 -7.83 -10.30
N VAL A 131 -15.99 -7.46 -11.33
CA VAL A 131 -15.01 -8.34 -11.98
C VAL A 131 -13.90 -8.74 -11.01
N VAL A 132 -13.40 -7.80 -10.21
CA VAL A 132 -12.39 -8.07 -9.17
C VAL A 132 -12.91 -9.06 -8.12
N GLN A 133 -14.15 -8.90 -7.66
CA GLN A 133 -14.74 -9.80 -6.66
C GLN A 133 -14.92 -11.21 -7.21
N GLN A 134 -15.38 -11.35 -8.46
CA GLN A 134 -15.48 -12.65 -9.13
C GLN A 134 -14.11 -13.32 -9.27
N ALA A 135 -13.09 -12.58 -9.72
CA ALA A 135 -11.74 -13.09 -9.87
C ALA A 135 -11.09 -13.46 -8.51
N LEU A 136 -11.34 -12.66 -7.47
CA LEU A 136 -10.90 -12.96 -6.11
C LEU A 136 -11.54 -14.26 -5.60
N ALA A 137 -12.86 -14.41 -5.73
CA ALA A 137 -13.57 -15.62 -5.32
C ALA A 137 -13.04 -16.87 -6.04
N ALA A 138 -12.80 -16.77 -7.35
CA ALA A 138 -12.20 -17.86 -8.13
C ALA A 138 -10.80 -18.23 -7.62
N SER A 139 -9.93 -17.23 -7.39
CA SER A 139 -8.55 -17.46 -6.92
C SER A 139 -8.47 -18.12 -5.54
N LEU A 140 -9.42 -17.82 -4.65
CA LEU A 140 -9.49 -18.44 -3.32
C LEU A 140 -9.97 -19.90 -3.39
N THR A 141 -10.76 -20.24 -4.42
CA THR A 141 -11.27 -21.60 -4.63
C THR A 141 -10.22 -22.51 -5.26
N GLU A 142 -9.41 -21.98 -6.20
CA GLU A 142 -8.29 -22.71 -6.81
C GLU A 142 -7.19 -23.04 -5.78
N ALA A 143 -6.91 -22.13 -4.84
CA ALA A 143 -5.96 -22.37 -3.75
C ALA A 143 -6.41 -23.47 -2.76
N GLY A 144 -7.70 -23.83 -2.77
CA GLY A 144 -8.29 -24.84 -1.89
C GLY A 144 -8.43 -26.24 -2.52
N SER A 145 -8.01 -26.43 -3.78
CA SER A 145 -8.09 -27.74 -4.44
C SER A 145 -6.83 -28.56 -4.15
N PRO A 146 -6.89 -29.68 -3.40
CA PRO A 146 -5.73 -30.54 -3.21
C PRO A 146 -5.32 -31.14 -4.56
N GLN A 147 -4.06 -30.98 -4.93
CA GLN A 147 -3.41 -31.78 -5.99
C GLN A 147 -3.20 -33.22 -5.51
#